data_AF-A0A0S1MJQ2-F1
#
_entry.id   AF-A0A0S1MJQ2-F1
#
_cell.length_a   1.000
_cell.length_b   1.000
_cell.length_c   1.000
_cell.angle_alpha   90.00
_cell.angle_beta   90.00
_cell.angle_gamma   90.00
#
_symmetry.space_group_name_H-M   'P 1'
#
loop_
_entity.id
_entity.type
_entity.pdbx_description
1 polymer ?
#
loop_
_entity_poly.entity_id
_entity_poly.type
_entity_poly.pdbx_seq_one_letter_code
_entity_poly.pdbx_strand_id
1 'polypeptide(L)'
;MAPQILLVLPFPGSPTMVLTHPCHSSDQDSILEAVCRQNQLPLSFASSLRLSRCGRPWNGILAEDEFSDVNFVVADVAMRLRGGGPKKRCQHAKNSVNESQCGQPALRLVGDCPHCTLQFCARHRLPEDHACLNMTSCREEAFAKNKAKLESERTVGSKMVGA
;
A
#
# COMPACT_ATOMS: atom_id res chain seq x y z
N MET A 1 19.17 39.40 0.50
CA MET A 1 19.46 38.46 1.61
C MET A 1 19.01 37.09 1.15
N ALA A 2 19.79 36.02 1.35
CA ALA A 2 19.35 34.68 0.93
C ALA A 2 18.09 34.28 1.73
N PRO A 3 17.07 33.68 1.08
CA PRO A 3 15.84 33.28 1.77
C PRO A 3 16.12 32.17 2.78
N GLN A 4 15.46 32.20 3.93
CA GLN A 4 15.54 31.12 4.93
C GLN A 4 14.61 29.98 4.52
N ILE A 5 14.89 28.74 4.97
CA ILE A 5 14.00 27.60 4.71
C ILE A 5 13.15 27.33 5.95
N LEU A 6 11.82 27.40 5.81
CA LEU A 6 10.86 26.97 6.82
C LEU A 6 10.41 25.54 6.51
N LEU A 7 10.82 24.60 7.36
CA LEU A 7 10.47 23.19 7.25
C LEU A 7 9.26 22.86 8.11
N VAL A 8 8.27 22.21 7.52
CA VAL A 8 7.19 21.54 8.23
C VAL A 8 7.64 20.11 8.55
N LEU A 9 7.62 19.73 9.81
CA LEU A 9 8.18 18.47 10.31
C LEU A 9 7.09 17.45 10.68
N PRO A 10 7.36 16.14 10.55
CA PRO A 10 6.40 15.08 10.85
C PRO A 10 6.42 14.64 12.33
N PHE A 11 7.04 15.42 13.24
CA PHE A 11 7.28 15.01 14.63
C PHE A 11 6.28 15.65 15.60
N PRO A 12 5.81 14.91 16.63
CA PRO A 12 4.97 15.47 17.67
C PRO A 12 5.79 16.42 18.56
N GLY A 13 5.34 17.67 18.70
CA GLY A 13 5.92 18.68 19.61
C GLY A 13 6.73 19.80 18.93
N SER A 14 7.37 19.53 17.79
CA SER A 14 8.11 20.52 17.00
C SER A 14 7.64 20.49 15.54
N PRO A 15 6.46 21.05 15.22
CA PRO A 15 5.87 20.93 13.88
C PRO A 15 6.64 21.72 12.82
N THR A 16 7.54 22.63 13.22
CA THR A 16 8.27 23.50 12.30
C THR A 16 9.72 23.73 12.72
N MET A 17 10.62 23.87 11.74
CA MET A 17 12.01 24.23 11.94
C MET A 17 12.44 25.28 10.90
N VAL A 18 13.20 26.29 11.31
CA VAL A 18 13.76 27.29 10.40
C VAL A 18 15.25 27.04 10.21
N LEU A 19 15.69 26.95 8.96
CA LEU A 19 17.10 26.94 8.58
C LEU A 19 17.47 28.34 8.11
N THR A 20 18.21 29.06 8.97
CA THR A 20 18.63 30.46 8.79
C THR A 20 19.72 30.65 7.74
N HIS A 21 20.41 29.59 7.33
CA HIS A 21 21.45 29.63 6.32
C HIS A 21 21.34 28.41 5.40
N PRO A 22 20.67 28.52 4.24
CA PRO A 22 21.00 27.60 3.17
C PRO A 22 22.44 27.94 2.75
N CYS A 23 23.40 27.08 3.08
CA CYS A 23 24.70 27.17 2.42
C CYS A 23 24.43 27.06 0.90
N HIS A 24 25.17 27.81 0.07
CA HIS A 24 25.02 27.89 -1.39
C HIS A 24 25.07 26.53 -2.13
N SER A 25 25.25 25.42 -1.39
CA SER A 25 25.30 24.04 -1.85
C SER A 25 24.50 23.09 -0.93
N SER A 26 23.37 23.55 -0.35
CA SER A 26 22.56 22.72 0.56
C SER A 26 21.87 21.60 -0.21
N ASP A 27 22.61 20.51 -0.42
CA ASP A 27 22.06 19.28 -0.95
C ASP A 27 21.01 18.74 0.03
N GLN A 28 20.05 17.99 -0.50
CA GLN A 28 18.91 17.45 0.23
C GLN A 28 19.36 16.75 1.53
N ASP A 29 20.47 16.02 1.48
CA ASP A 29 21.00 15.26 2.62
C ASP A 29 21.46 16.17 3.76
N SER A 30 22.06 17.33 3.46
CA SER A 30 22.47 18.30 4.49
C SER A 30 21.25 18.89 5.23
N ILE A 31 20.17 19.16 4.50
CA ILE A 31 18.90 19.64 5.07
C ILE A 31 18.30 18.57 6.00
N LEU A 32 18.24 17.31 5.55
CA LEU A 32 17.68 16.21 6.33
C LEU A 32 18.54 15.87 7.56
N GLU A 33 19.87 15.96 7.47
CA GLU A 33 20.76 15.81 8.62
C GLU A 33 20.55 16.92 9.65
N ALA A 34 20.37 18.17 9.22
CA ALA A 34 20.06 19.29 10.13
C ALA A 34 18.74 19.04 10.88
N VAL A 35 17.72 18.53 10.20
CA VAL A 35 16.46 18.10 10.82
C VAL A 35 16.71 17.01 11.88
N CYS A 36 17.53 16.00 11.58
CA CYS A 36 17.86 14.96 12.55
C CYS A 36 18.55 15.52 13.80
N ARG A 37 19.56 16.40 13.61
CA ARG A 37 20.29 17.02 14.73
C ARG A 37 19.38 17.83 15.64
N GLN A 38 18.51 18.66 15.04
CA GLN A 38 17.61 19.53 15.80
C GLN A 38 16.59 18.74 16.63
N ASN A 39 16.14 17.59 16.12
CA ASN A 39 15.15 16.75 16.79
C ASN A 39 15.78 15.62 17.61
N GLN A 40 17.09 15.67 17.88
CA GLN A 40 17.83 14.66 18.66
C GLN A 40 17.67 13.23 18.09
N LEU A 41 17.58 13.11 16.76
CA LEU A 41 17.48 11.83 16.05
C LEU A 41 18.86 11.37 15.57
N PRO A 42 19.09 10.04 15.45
CA PRO A 42 20.32 9.53 14.84
C PRO A 42 20.49 10.05 13.41
N LEU A 43 21.70 10.42 12.98
CA LEU A 43 21.94 10.90 11.61
C LEU A 43 21.55 9.87 10.54
N SER A 44 21.68 8.57 10.86
CA SER A 44 21.21 7.48 9.99
C SER A 44 19.71 7.56 9.66
N PHE A 45 18.92 8.25 10.50
CA PHE A 45 17.51 8.49 10.30
C PHE A 45 17.21 9.43 9.12
N ALA A 46 18.18 10.25 8.68
CA ALA A 46 18.01 11.13 7.51
C ALA A 46 17.62 10.34 6.25
N SER A 47 18.17 9.12 6.09
CA SER A 47 17.83 8.18 5.01
C SER A 47 16.37 7.69 5.03
N SER A 48 15.66 7.90 6.14
CA SER A 48 14.25 7.58 6.31
C SER A 48 13.34 8.81 6.18
N LEU A 49 13.91 9.98 5.89
CA LEU A 49 13.16 11.19 5.58
C LEU A 49 13.12 11.44 4.07
N ARG A 50 12.19 12.28 3.65
CA ARG A 50 12.11 12.84 2.30
C ARG A 50 11.76 14.32 2.40
N LEU A 51 12.29 15.10 1.48
CA LEU A 51 12.03 16.52 1.34
C LEU A 51 11.12 16.76 0.13
N SER A 52 10.09 17.58 0.32
CA SER A 52 9.18 17.97 -0.75
C SER A 52 8.81 19.44 -0.66
N ARG A 53 8.51 20.04 -1.80
CA ARG A 53 7.97 21.40 -1.89
C ARG A 53 6.81 21.41 -2.87
N CYS A 54 5.69 22.02 -2.47
CA CYS A 54 4.46 22.05 -3.27
C CYS A 54 4.02 20.65 -3.76
N GLY A 55 4.17 19.63 -2.91
CA GLY A 55 3.81 18.24 -3.22
C GLY A 55 4.77 17.51 -4.16
N ARG A 56 5.89 18.11 -4.59
CA ARG A 56 6.90 17.48 -5.45
C ARG A 56 8.20 17.22 -4.68
N PRO A 57 8.97 16.18 -5.03
CA PRO A 57 10.31 15.98 -4.46
C PRO A 57 11.17 17.22 -4.67
N TRP A 58 11.90 17.63 -3.63
CA TRP A 58 12.78 18.79 -3.70
C TRP A 58 14.18 18.42 -3.24
N ASN A 59 15.16 18.82 -4.03
CA ASN A 59 16.59 18.54 -3.82
C ASN A 59 17.29 19.58 -2.93
N GLY A 60 16.56 20.57 -2.39
CA GLY A 60 17.15 21.61 -1.53
C GLY A 60 17.82 22.76 -2.29
N ILE A 61 17.89 22.70 -3.62
CA ILE A 61 18.49 23.76 -4.44
C ILE A 61 17.51 24.94 -4.53
N LEU A 62 18.02 26.13 -4.20
CA LEU A 62 17.34 27.41 -4.36
C LEU A 62 17.88 28.06 -5.64
N ALA A 63 17.06 28.10 -6.70
CA ALA A 63 17.41 28.83 -7.91
C ALA A 63 17.35 30.35 -7.62
N GLU A 64 18.39 31.10 -7.99
CA GLU A 64 18.51 32.52 -7.67
C GLU A 64 17.39 33.38 -8.29
N ASP A 65 16.79 32.92 -9.39
CA ASP A 65 15.77 33.65 -10.16
C ASP A 65 14.33 33.53 -9.63
N GLU A 66 14.04 32.62 -8.68
CA GLU A 66 12.66 32.38 -8.19
C GLU A 66 12.28 33.18 -6.92
N PHE A 67 13.22 33.89 -6.26
CA PHE A 67 13.05 34.29 -4.85
C PHE A 67 13.46 35.72 -4.49
N SER A 68 13.50 36.65 -5.44
CA SER A 68 13.94 38.04 -5.19
C SER A 68 13.19 38.76 -4.06
N ASP A 69 11.96 38.35 -3.74
CA ASP A 69 11.07 39.03 -2.78
C ASP A 69 10.55 38.17 -1.61
N VAL A 70 11.07 36.94 -1.42
CA VAL A 70 10.62 36.08 -0.30
C VAL A 70 11.66 35.94 0.79
N ASN A 71 11.23 36.17 2.04
CA ASN A 71 12.07 35.95 3.22
C ASN A 71 12.18 34.47 3.60
N PHE A 72 11.17 33.67 3.26
CA PHE A 72 11.08 32.25 3.61
C PHE A 72 10.66 31.40 2.41
N VAL A 73 11.31 30.26 2.24
CA VAL A 73 10.90 29.17 1.37
C VAL A 73 10.35 28.05 2.23
N VAL A 74 9.09 27.66 2.00
CA VAL A 74 8.44 26.60 2.77
C VAL A 74 8.66 25.25 2.10
N ALA A 75 9.03 24.24 2.87
CA ALA A 75 9.14 22.85 2.42
C ALA A 75 8.64 21.88 3.48
N ASP A 76 8.18 20.72 3.04
CA ASP A 76 7.65 19.65 3.87
C ASP A 76 8.68 18.54 4.01
N VAL A 77 8.93 18.13 5.26
CA VAL A 77 9.67 16.93 5.58
C VAL A 77 8.69 15.84 5.94
N ALA A 78 8.81 14.68 5.30
CA ALA A 78 7.97 13.54 5.58
C ALA A 78 8.81 12.29 5.85
N MET A 79 8.27 11.38 6.67
CA MET A 79 8.85 10.06 6.82
C MET A 79 8.62 9.22 5.56
N ARG A 80 9.64 8.48 5.14
CA ARG A 80 9.50 7.39 4.19
C ARG A 80 8.77 6.26 4.91
N LEU A 81 7.63 5.86 4.38
CA LEU A 81 6.90 4.69 4.86
C LEU A 81 7.72 3.43 4.54
N ARG A 82 8.68 3.09 5.40
CA ARG A 82 9.37 1.79 5.38
C ARG A 82 8.49 0.79 6.12
N GLY A 83 7.38 0.40 5.49
CA GLY A 83 6.37 -0.39 6.18
C GLY A 83 5.42 -1.13 5.25
N GLY A 84 5.69 -2.41 5.06
CA GLY A 84 4.67 -3.42 4.86
C GLY A 84 5.09 -4.62 5.69
N GLY A 85 4.26 -5.03 6.66
CA GLY A 85 4.49 -6.27 7.39
C GLY A 85 4.69 -7.44 6.42
N PRO A 86 5.36 -8.53 6.82
CA PRO A 86 5.70 -9.65 5.95
C PRO A 86 4.48 -10.07 5.14
N LYS A 87 4.53 -9.80 3.82
CA LYS A 87 3.41 -10.10 2.93
C LYS A 87 3.41 -11.61 2.74
N LYS A 88 2.39 -12.28 3.29
CA LYS A 88 2.10 -13.68 2.93
C LYS A 88 2.02 -13.75 1.41
N ARG A 89 2.75 -14.69 0.81
CA ARG A 89 2.74 -14.89 -0.64
C ARG A 89 1.63 -15.84 -1.03
N CYS A 90 1.22 -15.74 -2.30
CA CYS A 90 0.29 -16.68 -2.90
C CYS A 90 0.80 -18.11 -2.72
N GLN A 91 -0.08 -19.02 -2.30
CA GLN A 91 0.25 -20.43 -2.09
C GLN A 91 -0.12 -21.32 -3.29
N HIS A 92 -0.45 -20.72 -4.43
CA HIS A 92 -0.66 -21.47 -5.67
C HIS A 92 0.63 -22.21 -6.08
N ALA A 93 0.48 -23.46 -6.49
CA ALA A 93 1.56 -24.38 -6.85
C ALA A 93 2.59 -24.64 -5.73
N LYS A 94 2.30 -24.31 -4.45
CA LYS A 94 3.26 -24.50 -3.35
C LYS A 94 3.66 -25.97 -3.13
N ASN A 95 2.75 -26.91 -3.42
CA ASN A 95 2.98 -28.35 -3.31
C ASN A 95 3.11 -29.03 -4.68
N SER A 96 3.14 -28.24 -5.76
CA SER A 96 3.26 -28.73 -7.13
C SER A 96 4.74 -28.91 -7.47
N VAL A 97 5.12 -30.11 -7.91
CA VAL A 97 6.50 -30.40 -8.34
C VAL A 97 6.78 -29.87 -9.75
N ASN A 98 5.73 -29.67 -10.55
CA ASN A 98 5.83 -29.33 -11.98
C ASN A 98 5.55 -27.86 -12.30
N GLU A 99 4.95 -27.09 -11.38
CA GLU A 99 4.54 -25.71 -11.64
C GLU A 99 5.31 -24.71 -10.79
N SER A 100 5.61 -23.55 -11.37
CA SER A 100 6.30 -22.46 -10.68
C SER A 100 5.41 -21.82 -9.62
N GLN A 101 5.92 -21.67 -8.40
CA GLN A 101 5.21 -20.99 -7.31
C GLN A 101 4.91 -19.53 -7.66
N CYS A 102 3.66 -19.11 -7.45
CA CYS A 102 3.26 -17.73 -7.71
C CYS A 102 3.94 -16.74 -6.73
N GLY A 103 4.77 -15.82 -7.26
CA GLY A 103 5.48 -14.81 -6.46
C GLY A 103 4.63 -13.62 -5.98
N GLN A 104 3.35 -13.54 -6.37
CA GLN A 104 2.47 -12.41 -6.05
C GLN A 104 2.04 -12.41 -4.57
N PRO A 105 1.80 -11.23 -3.97
CA PRO A 105 1.32 -11.14 -2.59
C PRO A 105 -0.11 -11.69 -2.47
N ALA A 106 -0.39 -12.40 -1.39
CA ALA A 106 -1.74 -12.83 -1.06
C ALA A 106 -2.62 -11.62 -0.66
N LEU A 107 -3.90 -11.68 -1.03
CA LEU A 107 -4.85 -10.61 -0.79
C LEU A 107 -5.43 -10.73 0.63
N ARG A 108 -5.12 -9.77 1.51
CA ARG A 108 -5.54 -9.83 2.93
C ARG A 108 -7.04 -9.68 3.15
N LEU A 109 -7.73 -8.96 2.27
CA LEU A 109 -9.15 -8.65 2.40
C LEU A 109 -10.06 -9.86 2.18
N VAL A 110 -9.65 -10.79 1.30
CA VAL A 110 -10.45 -11.97 0.94
C VAL A 110 -10.29 -13.10 1.95
N GLY A 111 -9.16 -13.12 2.67
CA GLY A 111 -8.86 -14.15 3.66
C GLY A 111 -8.37 -15.46 3.04
N ASP A 112 -8.64 -16.55 3.74
CA ASP A 112 -8.26 -17.91 3.36
C ASP A 112 -9.37 -18.56 2.53
N CYS A 113 -9.01 -19.40 1.55
CA CYS A 113 -10.01 -20.16 0.78
C CYS A 113 -10.83 -21.06 1.72
N PRO A 114 -12.18 -21.06 1.67
CA PRO A 114 -13.01 -21.81 2.60
C PRO A 114 -12.85 -23.33 2.47
N HIS A 115 -12.35 -23.82 1.33
CA HIS A 115 -12.21 -25.25 1.06
C HIS A 115 -10.82 -25.79 1.40
N CYS A 116 -9.75 -25.04 1.15
CA CYS A 116 -8.37 -25.50 1.35
C CYS A 116 -7.61 -24.71 2.43
N THR A 117 -8.19 -23.64 2.98
CA THR A 117 -7.62 -22.77 4.03
C THR A 117 -6.29 -22.10 3.65
N LEU A 118 -5.97 -22.06 2.35
CA LEU A 118 -4.77 -21.43 1.81
C LEU A 118 -5.04 -20.00 1.34
N GLN A 119 -3.96 -19.22 1.23
CA GLN A 119 -4.00 -17.80 0.83
C GLN A 119 -3.52 -17.58 -0.59
N PHE A 120 -4.24 -16.75 -1.33
CA PHE A 120 -3.99 -16.52 -2.75
C PHE A 120 -3.97 -15.04 -3.12
N CYS A 121 -3.33 -14.73 -4.26
CA CYS A 121 -3.34 -13.38 -4.83
C CYS A 121 -4.67 -13.13 -5.58
N ALA A 122 -4.88 -11.89 -6.04
CA ALA A 122 -6.12 -11.51 -6.73
C ALA A 122 -6.43 -12.35 -7.98
N ARG A 123 -5.41 -12.90 -8.65
CA ARG A 123 -5.55 -13.76 -9.84
C ARG A 123 -5.86 -15.22 -9.51
N HIS A 124 -5.53 -15.68 -8.31
CA HIS A 124 -5.70 -17.08 -7.90
C HIS A 124 -6.74 -17.21 -6.77
N ARG A 125 -7.60 -16.19 -6.58
CA ARG A 125 -8.54 -16.15 -5.45
C ARG A 125 -9.69 -17.14 -5.59
N LEU A 126 -10.05 -17.49 -6.82
CA LEU A 126 -11.15 -18.41 -7.09
C LEU A 126 -10.66 -19.86 -7.01
N PRO A 127 -11.47 -20.81 -6.52
CA PRO A 127 -11.15 -22.23 -6.48
C PRO A 127 -10.67 -22.80 -7.83
N GLU A 128 -11.24 -22.32 -8.93
CA GLU A 128 -10.87 -22.71 -10.28
C GLU A 128 -9.46 -22.23 -10.65
N ASP A 129 -9.13 -20.98 -10.30
CA ASP A 129 -7.86 -20.35 -10.70
C ASP A 129 -6.66 -20.93 -9.93
N HIS A 130 -6.82 -21.32 -8.66
CA HIS A 130 -5.72 -21.90 -7.89
C HIS A 130 -5.66 -23.42 -7.91
N ALA A 131 -6.55 -24.08 -8.68
CA ALA A 131 -6.72 -25.52 -8.71
C ALA A 131 -6.88 -26.10 -7.28
N CYS A 132 -7.98 -25.72 -6.61
CA CYS A 132 -8.24 -26.16 -5.24
C CYS A 132 -8.16 -27.69 -5.08
N LEU A 133 -7.54 -28.17 -3.99
CA LEU A 133 -7.46 -29.61 -3.69
C LEU A 133 -8.85 -30.25 -3.54
N ASN A 134 -9.83 -29.47 -3.06
CA ASN A 134 -11.18 -29.92 -2.76
C ASN A 134 -12.21 -29.48 -3.82
N MET A 135 -11.80 -29.38 -5.10
CA MET A 135 -12.70 -28.96 -6.20
C MET A 135 -13.90 -29.89 -6.39
N THR A 136 -13.76 -31.20 -6.16
CA THR A 136 -14.86 -32.16 -6.27
C THR A 136 -15.96 -31.86 -5.24
N SER A 137 -15.58 -31.72 -3.97
CA SER A 137 -16.50 -31.34 -2.88
C SER A 137 -17.13 -29.96 -3.12
N CYS A 138 -16.34 -28.97 -3.58
CA CYS A 138 -16.86 -27.64 -3.94
C CYS A 138 -17.96 -27.75 -5.02
N ARG A 139 -17.77 -28.62 -6.02
CA ARG A 139 -18.70 -28.80 -7.12
C ARG A 139 -19.98 -29.51 -6.67
N GLU A 140 -19.86 -30.55 -5.85
CA GLU A 140 -20.99 -31.29 -5.29
C GLU A 140 -21.87 -30.41 -4.40
N GLU A 141 -21.26 -29.60 -3.52
CA GLU A 141 -21.99 -28.65 -2.68
C GLU A 141 -22.73 -27.60 -3.52
N ALA A 142 -22.11 -27.10 -4.58
CA ALA A 142 -22.75 -26.16 -5.51
C ALA A 142 -23.94 -26.82 -6.22
N PHE A 143 -23.79 -28.06 -6.68
CA PHE A 143 -24.89 -28.82 -7.28
C PHE A 143 -26.04 -29.06 -6.30
N ALA A 144 -25.74 -29.45 -5.05
CA ALA A 144 -26.76 -29.67 -4.03
C ALA A 144 -27.54 -28.39 -3.71
N LYS A 145 -26.85 -27.26 -3.56
CA LYS A 145 -27.48 -25.94 -3.32
C LYS A 145 -28.35 -25.50 -4.50
N ASN A 146 -27.84 -25.65 -5.73
CA ASN A 146 -28.60 -25.31 -6.93
C ASN A 146 -29.82 -26.20 -7.10
N LYS A 147 -29.69 -27.50 -6.86
CA LYS A 147 -30.80 -28.45 -6.89
C LYS A 147 -31.87 -28.08 -5.88
N ALA A 148 -31.50 -27.85 -4.63
CA ALA A 148 -32.44 -27.46 -3.57
C ALA A 148 -33.17 -26.14 -3.93
N LYS A 149 -32.45 -25.17 -4.49
CA LYS A 149 -33.04 -23.91 -4.93
C LYS A 149 -34.05 -24.11 -6.08
N LEU A 150 -33.67 -24.86 -7.11
CA LEU A 150 -34.55 -25.18 -8.24
C LEU A 150 -35.80 -25.95 -7.79
N GLU A 151 -35.66 -26.87 -6.84
CA GLU A 151 -36.79 -27.61 -6.26
C GLU A 151 -37.72 -26.68 -5.46
N SER A 152 -37.17 -25.72 -4.71
CA SER A 152 -37.95 -24.74 -3.94
C SER A 152 -38.69 -23.72 -4.81
N GLU A 153 -38.12 -23.38 -5.96
CA GLU A 153 -38.69 -22.41 -6.92
C GLU A 153 -39.55 -23.10 -7.99
N ARG A 154 -39.74 -24.42 -7.91
CA ARG A 154 -40.52 -25.18 -8.89
C ARG A 154 -41.97 -24.70 -8.90
N THR A 155 -42.37 -24.05 -9.98
CA THR A 155 -43.76 -23.65 -10.19
C THR A 155 -44.64 -24.89 -10.42
N VAL A 156 -45.68 -25.03 -9.60
CA VAL A 156 -46.77 -25.98 -9.85
C VAL A 156 -47.76 -25.28 -10.76
N GLY A 157 -47.90 -25.74 -12.01
CA GLY A 157 -48.87 -25.18 -12.94
C GLY A 157 -50.28 -25.30 -12.36
N SER A 158 -50.96 -24.17 -12.19
CA SER A 158 -52.37 -24.15 -11.81
C SER A 158 -53.16 -24.96 -12.84
N LYS A 159 -53.76 -26.09 -12.42
CA LYS A 159 -54.73 -26.80 -13.26
C LYS A 159 -55.95 -25.88 -13.41
N MET A 160 -56.05 -25.21 -14.55
CA MET A 160 -57.25 -24.45 -14.92
C MET A 160 -58.34 -25.50 -15.21
N VAL A 161 -59.28 -25.68 -14.28
CA VAL A 161 -60.50 -26.46 -14.55
C VAL A 161 -61.39 -25.55 -15.38
N GLY A 162 -61.55 -25.88 -16.66
CA GLY A 162 -62.43 -25.16 -17.59
C GLY A 162 -63.89 -25.28 -17.13
N ALA A 163 -64.55 -24.13 -17.04
CA ALA A 163 -65.99 -24.01 -16.80
C ALA A 163 -66.79 -24.25 -18.08
#